data_AF-A0A3L6FUN8-F1
#
_entry.id   AF-A0A3L6FUN8-F1
#
_cell.length_a   1.000
_cell.length_b   1.000
_cell.length_c   1.000
_cell.angle_alpha   90.00
_cell.angle_beta   90.00
_cell.angle_gamma   90.00
#
_symmetry.space_group_name_H-M   'P 1'
#
loop_
_entity.id
_entity.type
_entity.pdbx_description
1 polymer ?
#
loop_
_entity_poly.entity_id
_entity_poly.type
_entity_poly.pdbx_seq_one_letter_code
_entity_poly.pdbx_strand_id
1 'polypeptide(L)'
;MGEYDVLVFDLGGGTFDVSVLAIEQGIFEVRATAGAAHLGGEDFDNRMVNHFVEEFKRKKKKDISGNPRALRRLRTACERAKRTLSSYLEASIEIDCLYEDIDFYSAITRARFEELNMDLFRKCMAIVEDCLSDASYVRSIHDVVLVGGSSRIPKIQQLLQELFDGKELCNSINPDEAVAYGATMQAAILSREGGYEIQNYLLLDATPLSLERGGQSKLHIFSMAKLFGKVAIVTGAASKLGEAIARKFVDNGAKVILADINRHSCENIVAALNKTNHGPAVAHAMRIDVSEPDSILATVEEAKKVYKQDVDIFYNNAGVSNVSSPASSIDMMSFRNTMAVNVESVIASINHAGAVMRSNKIGGGCILCTGSPVGSLGDVVPSAYSISKAAVVGVVRAAAAELGGHGVRVNAISPYGVAARFDKGVLRHIFPHATDQQLDAMISSYGNYTVTEDDVANAAVYLASDAGKNVNGQNIVLNGKFGL
;
A
#
# COMPACT_ATOMS: atom_id res chain seq x y z
N MET A 1 18.92 -27.77 9.85
CA MET A 1 19.68 -27.09 8.80
C MET A 1 20.24 -25.82 9.42
N GLY A 2 21.51 -25.48 9.15
CA GLY A 2 22.09 -24.25 9.67
C GLY A 2 21.55 -23.02 8.94
N GLU A 3 21.84 -21.85 9.49
CA GLU A 3 21.59 -20.54 8.90
C GLU A 3 22.23 -20.41 7.52
N TYR A 4 21.48 -19.94 6.52
CA TYR A 4 21.90 -19.84 5.12
C TYR A 4 21.89 -18.38 4.65
N ASP A 5 23.06 -17.75 4.65
CA ASP A 5 23.24 -16.36 4.25
C ASP A 5 23.31 -16.17 2.72
N VAL A 6 22.55 -15.24 2.17
CA VAL A 6 22.50 -14.90 0.74
C VAL A 6 22.72 -13.40 0.57
N LEU A 7 23.57 -13.00 -0.39
CA LEU A 7 23.68 -11.61 -0.81
C LEU A 7 22.88 -11.39 -2.09
N VAL A 8 22.03 -10.37 -2.10
CA VAL A 8 21.30 -9.91 -3.28
C VAL A 8 21.97 -8.63 -3.78
N PHE A 9 22.43 -8.64 -5.02
CA PHE A 9 23.04 -7.50 -5.71
C PHE A 9 22.09 -7.03 -6.82
N ASP A 10 21.39 -5.91 -6.62
CA ASP A 10 20.46 -5.36 -7.60
C ASP A 10 21.03 -4.09 -8.25
N LEU A 11 21.44 -4.20 -9.51
CA LEU A 11 21.93 -3.07 -10.30
C LEU A 11 20.96 -2.78 -11.46
N GLY A 12 20.03 -1.88 -11.18
CA GLY A 12 18.96 -1.46 -12.05
C GLY A 12 19.36 -0.40 -13.09
N GLY A 13 18.34 0.33 -13.57
CA GLY A 13 18.52 1.44 -14.52
C GLY A 13 19.01 2.72 -13.84
N GLY A 14 18.42 3.11 -12.71
CA GLY A 14 18.77 4.35 -11.99
C GLY A 14 19.31 4.14 -10.57
N THR A 15 19.14 2.96 -9.99
CA THR A 15 19.51 2.66 -8.60
C THR A 15 20.38 1.42 -8.51
N PHE A 16 21.14 1.37 -7.43
CA PHE A 16 21.92 0.23 -7.01
C PHE A 16 21.57 -0.09 -5.57
N ASP A 17 21.15 -1.31 -5.31
CA ASP A 17 20.75 -1.78 -3.99
C ASP A 17 21.43 -3.13 -3.71
N VAL A 18 21.89 -3.33 -2.47
CA VAL A 18 22.48 -4.58 -1.99
C VAL A 18 21.86 -4.96 -0.66
N SER A 19 21.59 -6.25 -0.46
CA SER A 19 21.03 -6.76 0.78
C SER A 19 21.67 -8.08 1.17
N VAL A 20 21.90 -8.28 2.46
CA VAL A 20 22.31 -9.57 3.02
C VAL A 20 21.11 -10.17 3.76
N LEU A 21 20.76 -11.40 3.42
CA LEU A 21 19.62 -12.14 3.95
C LEU A 21 20.12 -13.40 4.65
N ALA A 22 19.67 -13.68 5.86
CA ALA A 22 19.85 -14.96 6.54
C ALA A 22 18.57 -15.79 6.39
N ILE A 23 18.69 -17.04 5.95
CA ILE A 23 17.56 -17.95 5.76
C ILE A 23 17.67 -19.12 6.74
N GLU A 24 16.70 -19.26 7.64
CA GLU A 24 16.63 -20.37 8.59
C GLU A 24 15.19 -20.87 8.74
N GLN A 25 14.94 -22.15 8.44
CA GLN A 25 13.64 -22.82 8.64
C GLN A 25 12.44 -22.08 8.01
N GLY A 26 12.64 -21.44 6.85
CA GLY A 26 11.60 -20.65 6.16
C GLY A 26 11.55 -19.18 6.60
N ILE A 27 12.30 -18.79 7.63
CA ILE A 27 12.45 -17.41 8.04
C ILE A 27 13.54 -16.76 7.18
N PHE A 28 13.20 -15.64 6.54
CA PHE A 28 14.12 -14.78 5.80
C PHE A 28 14.35 -13.53 6.64
N GLU A 29 15.54 -13.36 7.21
CA GLU A 29 15.92 -12.20 8.00
C GLU A 29 16.87 -11.31 7.19
N VAL A 30 16.49 -10.06 6.98
CA VAL A 30 17.40 -9.06 6.39
C VAL A 30 18.42 -8.66 7.44
N ARG A 31 19.70 -8.95 7.19
CA ARG A 31 20.82 -8.61 8.08
C ARG A 31 21.28 -7.17 7.89
N ALA A 32 21.40 -6.74 6.63
CA ALA A 32 21.76 -5.37 6.28
C ALA A 32 21.27 -5.04 4.87
N THR A 33 21.11 -3.74 4.63
CA THR A 33 20.82 -3.17 3.33
C THR A 33 21.68 -1.94 3.11
N ALA A 34 22.19 -1.76 1.90
CA ALA A 34 22.86 -0.54 1.48
C ALA A 34 22.50 -0.25 0.01
N GLY A 35 22.68 0.99 -0.42
CA GLY A 35 22.33 1.35 -1.79
C GLY A 35 22.65 2.80 -2.14
N ALA A 36 22.48 3.12 -3.42
CA ALA A 36 22.67 4.44 -3.98
C ALA A 36 21.55 4.76 -4.97
N ALA A 37 20.77 5.79 -4.67
CA ALA A 37 19.65 6.26 -5.50
C ALA A 37 20.07 6.88 -6.85
N HIS A 38 21.37 7.12 -7.04
CA HIS A 38 21.96 7.74 -8.23
C HIS A 38 23.21 6.97 -8.69
N LEU A 39 23.05 5.66 -8.85
CA LEU A 39 24.07 4.77 -9.37
C LEU A 39 23.38 3.60 -10.07
N GLY A 40 23.33 3.62 -11.40
CA GLY A 40 22.69 2.56 -12.16
C GLY A 40 23.12 2.47 -13.62
N GLY A 41 22.36 1.69 -14.40
CA GLY A 41 22.51 1.54 -15.85
C GLY A 41 22.71 2.84 -16.62
N GLU A 42 21.95 3.88 -16.27
CA GLU A 42 21.98 5.18 -16.92
C GLU A 42 23.29 5.93 -16.70
N ASP A 43 23.97 5.72 -15.57
CA ASP A 43 25.27 6.32 -15.29
C ASP A 43 26.37 5.76 -16.20
N PHE A 44 26.34 4.45 -16.46
CA PHE A 44 27.22 3.82 -17.46
C PHE A 44 26.93 4.35 -18.86
N ASP A 45 25.64 4.53 -19.21
CA ASP A 45 25.25 5.12 -20.49
C ASP A 45 25.72 6.57 -20.61
N ASN A 46 25.63 7.35 -19.53
CA ASN A 46 26.14 8.72 -19.46
C ASN A 46 27.64 8.79 -19.74
N ARG A 47 28.45 7.85 -19.21
CA ARG A 47 29.90 7.79 -19.50
C ARG A 47 30.18 7.53 -20.97
N MET A 48 29.42 6.63 -21.59
CA MET A 48 29.53 6.37 -23.02
C MET A 48 29.11 7.57 -23.86
N VAL A 49 27.99 8.23 -23.52
CA VAL A 49 27.52 9.44 -24.20
C VAL A 49 28.59 10.52 -24.13
N ASN A 50 29.14 10.82 -22.95
CA ASN A 50 30.18 11.84 -22.79
C ASN A 50 31.44 11.51 -23.62
N HIS A 51 31.86 10.23 -23.63
CA HIS A 51 32.97 9.77 -24.46
C HIS A 51 32.73 10.04 -25.95
N PHE A 52 31.54 9.69 -26.46
CA PHE A 52 31.21 9.87 -27.87
C PHE A 52 30.88 11.31 -28.27
N VAL A 53 30.41 12.14 -27.34
CA VAL A 53 30.28 13.59 -27.54
C VAL A 53 31.66 14.21 -27.79
N GLU A 54 32.64 13.89 -26.94
CA GLU A 54 34.02 14.36 -27.12
C GLU A 54 34.67 13.79 -28.39
N GLU A 55 34.39 12.53 -28.73
CA GLU A 55 34.86 11.95 -29.98
C GLU A 55 34.25 12.63 -31.21
N PHE A 56 32.94 12.90 -31.21
CA PHE A 56 32.27 13.62 -32.29
C PHE A 56 32.84 15.03 -32.44
N LYS A 57 33.05 15.73 -31.32
CA LYS A 57 33.69 17.05 -31.28
C LYS A 57 35.09 17.03 -31.87
N ARG A 58 35.91 16.03 -31.54
CA ARG A 58 37.25 15.85 -32.11
C ARG A 58 37.22 15.52 -33.61
N LYS A 59 36.38 14.57 -34.04
CA LYS A 59 36.33 14.07 -35.43
C LYS A 59 35.67 15.06 -36.40
N LYS A 60 34.61 15.73 -35.96
CA LYS A 60 33.73 16.57 -36.81
C LYS A 60 33.86 18.06 -36.49
N LYS A 61 34.62 18.45 -35.46
CA LYS A 61 34.81 19.84 -35.00
C LYS A 61 33.50 20.56 -34.66
N LYS A 62 32.47 19.83 -34.23
CA LYS A 62 31.17 20.35 -33.81
C LYS A 62 30.76 19.78 -32.46
N ASP A 63 30.16 20.60 -31.62
CA ASP A 63 29.74 20.22 -30.27
C ASP A 63 28.23 19.93 -30.24
N ILE A 64 27.87 18.71 -29.86
CA ILE A 64 26.47 18.26 -29.79
C ILE A 64 25.88 18.35 -28.37
N SER A 65 26.68 18.74 -27.37
CA SER A 65 26.26 18.79 -25.96
C SER A 65 25.06 19.71 -25.71
N GLY A 66 24.88 20.74 -26.54
CA GLY A 66 23.73 21.65 -26.50
C GLY A 66 22.49 21.17 -27.25
N ASN A 67 22.50 20.01 -27.91
CA ASN A 67 21.39 19.52 -28.73
C ASN A 67 20.68 18.31 -28.09
N PRO A 68 19.50 18.50 -27.45
CA PRO A 68 18.78 17.41 -26.78
C PRO A 68 18.39 16.26 -27.69
N ARG A 69 18.07 16.53 -28.96
CA ARG A 69 17.68 15.50 -29.94
C ARG A 69 18.87 14.61 -30.29
N ALA A 70 20.04 15.21 -30.56
CA ALA A 70 21.26 14.46 -30.84
C ALA A 70 21.69 13.62 -29.63
N LEU A 71 21.68 14.21 -28.43
CA LEU A 71 22.03 13.51 -27.19
C LEU A 71 21.09 12.34 -26.89
N ARG A 72 19.78 12.49 -27.09
CA ARG A 72 18.83 11.39 -26.89
C ARG A 72 19.11 10.21 -27.84
N ARG A 73 19.38 10.49 -29.12
CA ARG A 73 19.69 9.46 -30.12
C ARG A 73 21.02 8.75 -29.79
N LEU A 74 22.03 9.52 -29.41
CA LEU A 74 23.32 8.98 -28.99
C LEU A 74 23.19 8.10 -27.74
N ARG A 75 22.39 8.52 -26.76
CA ARG A 75 22.09 7.74 -25.55
C ARG A 75 21.45 6.39 -25.87
N THR A 76 20.44 6.36 -26.73
CA THR A 76 19.81 5.10 -27.18
C THR A 76 20.82 4.17 -27.85
N ALA A 77 21.74 4.70 -28.67
CA ALA A 77 22.79 3.91 -29.27
C ALA A 77 23.81 3.40 -28.24
N CYS A 78 24.18 4.23 -27.25
CA CYS A 78 25.09 3.85 -26.17
C CYS A 78 24.51 2.74 -25.30
N GLU A 79 23.23 2.83 -24.92
CA GLU A 79 22.56 1.77 -24.14
C GLU A 79 22.55 0.45 -24.93
N ARG A 80 22.24 0.50 -26.24
CA ARG A 80 22.30 -0.69 -27.11
C ARG A 80 23.71 -1.26 -27.17
N ALA A 81 24.74 -0.42 -27.33
CA ALA A 81 26.13 -0.86 -27.34
C ALA A 81 26.57 -1.46 -26.01
N LYS A 82 26.21 -0.86 -24.86
CA LYS A 82 26.45 -1.41 -23.52
C LYS A 82 25.87 -2.83 -23.38
N ARG A 83 24.63 -3.03 -23.84
CA ARG A 83 23.99 -4.36 -23.84
C ARG A 83 24.76 -5.35 -24.71
N THR A 84 25.19 -4.95 -25.91
CA THR A 84 26.04 -5.78 -26.79
C THR A 84 27.36 -6.16 -26.12
N LEU A 85 28.02 -5.20 -25.45
CA LEU A 85 29.29 -5.42 -24.74
C LEU A 85 29.18 -6.41 -23.58
N SER A 86 27.97 -6.70 -23.10
CA SER A 86 27.75 -7.74 -22.07
C SER A 86 28.02 -9.15 -22.60
N SER A 87 27.93 -9.37 -23.91
CA SER A 87 28.20 -10.68 -24.55
C SER A 87 29.38 -10.64 -25.53
N TYR A 88 29.62 -9.51 -26.19
CA TYR A 88 30.67 -9.34 -27.20
C TYR A 88 31.80 -8.44 -26.69
N LEU A 89 32.98 -8.56 -27.31
CA LEU A 89 34.17 -7.76 -26.94
C LEU A 89 34.17 -6.36 -27.55
N GLU A 90 33.29 -6.10 -28.51
CA GLU A 90 33.18 -4.83 -29.23
C GLU A 90 31.71 -4.56 -29.62
N ALA A 91 31.34 -3.28 -29.73
CA ALA A 91 30.05 -2.84 -30.23
C ALA A 91 30.21 -1.60 -31.12
N SER A 92 29.44 -1.53 -32.21
CA SER A 92 29.38 -0.35 -33.09
C SER A 92 28.34 0.67 -32.62
N ILE A 93 28.62 1.94 -32.90
CA ILE A 93 27.70 3.07 -32.77
C ILE A 93 27.48 3.62 -34.17
N GLU A 94 26.25 3.52 -34.65
CA GLU A 94 25.88 3.91 -36.02
C GLU A 94 24.61 4.76 -35.94
N ILE A 95 24.72 6.04 -36.28
CA ILE A 95 23.62 7.00 -36.23
C ILE A 95 23.67 7.93 -37.44
N ASP A 96 22.71 7.74 -38.35
CA ASP A 96 22.58 8.60 -39.54
C ASP A 96 22.08 10.00 -39.15
N CYS A 97 22.59 11.04 -39.79
CA CYS A 97 22.24 12.44 -39.55
C CYS A 97 22.20 12.79 -38.05
N LEU A 98 23.21 12.40 -37.26
CA LEU A 98 23.23 12.63 -35.81
C LEU A 98 23.08 14.12 -35.47
N TYR A 99 23.81 14.98 -36.19
CA TYR A 99 23.81 16.43 -36.00
C TYR A 99 24.14 17.16 -37.30
N GLU A 100 23.29 18.11 -37.72
CA GLU A 100 23.46 18.91 -38.95
C GLU A 100 23.79 18.05 -40.20
N ASP A 101 23.00 16.99 -40.41
CA ASP A 101 23.16 16.02 -41.51
C ASP A 101 24.50 15.28 -41.54
N ILE A 102 25.23 15.26 -40.43
CA ILE A 102 26.46 14.49 -40.26
C ILE A 102 26.14 13.13 -39.64
N ASP A 103 26.49 12.06 -40.34
CA ASP A 103 26.45 10.71 -39.80
C ASP A 103 27.56 10.47 -38.77
N PHE A 104 27.25 9.64 -37.77
CA PHE A 104 28.21 9.22 -36.76
C PHE A 104 28.38 7.71 -36.76
N TYR A 105 29.61 7.29 -37.09
CA TYR A 105 30.06 5.91 -37.03
C TYR A 105 31.28 5.82 -36.09
N SER A 106 31.17 4.98 -35.07
CA SER A 106 32.27 4.67 -34.16
C SER A 106 32.13 3.23 -33.64
N ALA A 107 33.10 2.78 -32.88
CA ALA A 107 33.07 1.50 -32.18
C ALA A 107 33.72 1.63 -30.81
N ILE A 108 33.33 0.77 -29.88
CA ILE A 108 33.90 0.71 -28.54
C ILE A 108 34.14 -0.74 -28.14
N THR A 109 35.31 -0.99 -27.56
CA THR A 109 35.66 -2.30 -27.01
C THR A 109 35.20 -2.42 -25.56
N ARG A 110 34.99 -3.66 -25.09
CA ARG A 110 34.67 -3.95 -23.68
C ARG A 110 35.73 -3.38 -22.75
N ALA A 111 37.02 -3.55 -23.08
CA ALA A 111 38.11 -3.00 -22.29
C ALA A 111 38.02 -1.47 -22.13
N ARG A 112 37.68 -0.75 -23.21
CA ARG A 112 37.50 0.70 -23.15
C ARG A 112 36.27 1.10 -22.35
N PHE A 113 35.16 0.39 -22.50
CA PHE A 113 33.97 0.58 -21.67
C PHE A 113 34.28 0.39 -20.19
N GLU A 114 35.04 -0.66 -19.85
CA GLU A 114 35.41 -0.94 -18.46
C GLU A 114 36.32 0.14 -17.88
N GLU A 115 37.27 0.64 -18.66
CA GLU A 115 38.15 1.75 -18.27
C GLU A 115 37.35 3.03 -17.96
N LEU A 116 36.37 3.39 -18.79
CA LEU A 116 35.53 4.58 -18.62
C LEU A 116 34.66 4.56 -17.35
N ASN A 117 34.40 3.36 -16.81
CA ASN A 117 33.45 3.11 -15.74
C ASN A 117 34.09 2.53 -14.48
N MET A 118 35.43 2.44 -14.43
CA MET A 118 36.15 1.80 -13.33
C MET A 118 35.82 2.41 -11.96
N ASP A 119 35.60 3.73 -11.89
CA ASP A 119 35.21 4.40 -10.65
C ASP A 119 33.78 4.03 -10.21
N LEU A 120 32.85 3.83 -11.14
CA LEU A 120 31.49 3.38 -10.84
C LEU A 120 31.50 1.94 -10.34
N PHE A 121 32.30 1.06 -10.95
CA PHE A 121 32.45 -0.32 -10.47
C PHE A 121 33.02 -0.38 -9.06
N ARG A 122 34.03 0.43 -8.76
CA ARG A 122 34.59 0.53 -7.39
C ARG A 122 33.57 1.05 -6.39
N LYS A 123 32.72 2.01 -6.77
CA LYS A 123 31.63 2.49 -5.92
C LYS A 123 30.62 1.38 -5.61
N CYS A 124 30.24 0.57 -6.61
CA CYS A 124 29.39 -0.59 -6.36
C CYS A 124 30.02 -1.54 -5.35
N MET A 125 31.32 -1.87 -5.50
CA MET A 125 32.00 -2.78 -4.58
C MET A 125 32.13 -2.20 -3.16
N ALA A 126 32.42 -0.90 -3.02
CA ALA A 126 32.48 -0.24 -1.71
C ALA A 126 31.14 -0.35 -0.96
N ILE A 127 30.01 -0.14 -1.65
CA ILE A 127 28.68 -0.29 -1.05
C ILE A 127 28.38 -1.75 -0.67
N VAL A 128 28.88 -2.73 -1.43
CA VAL A 128 28.78 -4.15 -1.07
C VAL A 128 29.59 -4.43 0.20
N GLU A 129 30.82 -3.92 0.29
CA GLU A 129 31.68 -4.05 1.48
C GLU A 129 31.05 -3.39 2.71
N ASP A 130 30.47 -2.20 2.55
CA ASP A 130 29.75 -1.50 3.63
C ASP A 130 28.55 -2.35 4.11
N CYS A 131 27.76 -2.90 3.20
CA CYS A 131 26.62 -3.77 3.53
C CYS A 131 27.07 -5.05 4.26
N LEU A 132 28.16 -5.68 3.83
CA LEU A 132 28.74 -6.84 4.51
C LEU A 132 29.25 -6.49 5.90
N SER A 133 29.81 -5.30 6.09
CA SER A 133 30.26 -4.80 7.39
C SER A 133 29.07 -4.56 8.34
N ASP A 134 27.97 -4.00 7.82
CA ASP A 134 26.77 -3.72 8.60
C ASP A 134 26.00 -5.00 8.98
N ALA A 135 26.11 -6.05 8.17
CA ALA A 135 25.51 -7.38 8.40
C ALA A 135 26.19 -8.18 9.54
N SER A 136 26.71 -7.49 10.56
CA SER A 136 27.44 -8.06 11.71
C SER A 136 26.90 -9.44 12.14
N TYR A 137 27.82 -10.42 12.27
CA TYR A 137 27.61 -11.87 12.54
C TYR A 137 27.49 -12.83 11.34
N VAL A 138 27.53 -12.36 10.09
CA VAL A 138 27.63 -13.26 8.92
C VAL A 138 29.02 -13.91 8.86
N ARG A 139 29.06 -15.25 8.98
CA ARG A 139 30.33 -16.02 8.93
C ARG A 139 30.83 -16.24 7.50
N SER A 140 29.89 -16.40 6.57
CA SER A 140 30.15 -16.59 5.14
C SER A 140 28.86 -16.43 4.37
N ILE A 141 28.86 -15.61 3.32
CA ILE A 141 27.78 -15.64 2.31
C ILE A 141 27.80 -17.02 1.64
N HIS A 142 26.65 -17.64 1.41
CA HIS A 142 26.49 -18.93 0.74
C HIS A 142 26.23 -18.73 -0.76
N ASP A 143 25.31 -17.85 -1.12
CA ASP A 143 24.99 -17.50 -2.51
C ASP A 143 25.02 -15.99 -2.76
N VAL A 144 25.32 -15.62 -4.01
CA VAL A 144 25.27 -14.24 -4.49
C VAL A 144 24.29 -14.18 -5.66
N VAL A 145 23.14 -13.56 -5.44
CA VAL A 145 22.05 -13.43 -6.41
C VAL A 145 22.18 -12.10 -7.15
N LEU A 146 22.24 -12.15 -8.48
CA LEU A 146 22.28 -10.95 -9.31
C LEU A 146 20.88 -10.57 -9.80
N VAL A 147 20.50 -9.32 -9.56
CA VAL A 147 19.24 -8.71 -9.98
C VAL A 147 19.53 -7.45 -10.79
N GLY A 148 18.60 -7.08 -11.66
CA GLY A 148 18.72 -5.88 -12.50
C GLY A 148 19.48 -6.11 -13.81
N GLY A 149 19.19 -5.29 -14.83
CA GLY A 149 19.75 -5.47 -16.17
C GLY A 149 21.26 -5.20 -16.25
N SER A 150 21.77 -4.30 -15.40
CA SER A 150 23.16 -3.85 -15.45
C SER A 150 24.11 -4.78 -14.68
N SER A 151 23.59 -5.71 -13.86
CA SER A 151 24.41 -6.76 -13.22
C SER A 151 25.00 -7.77 -14.24
N ARG A 152 24.51 -7.75 -15.48
CA ARG A 152 25.03 -8.55 -16.62
C ARG A 152 26.36 -8.02 -17.17
N ILE A 153 26.83 -6.86 -16.70
CA ILE A 153 28.13 -6.32 -17.11
C ILE A 153 29.24 -7.26 -16.62
N PRO A 154 30.08 -7.82 -17.51
CA PRO A 154 31.09 -8.82 -17.15
C PRO A 154 32.04 -8.36 -16.05
N LYS A 155 32.42 -7.07 -16.04
CA LYS A 155 33.31 -6.53 -15.02
C LYS A 155 32.71 -6.51 -13.61
N ILE A 156 31.41 -6.27 -13.48
CA ILE A 156 30.71 -6.35 -12.18
C ILE A 156 30.75 -7.79 -11.67
N GLN A 157 30.43 -8.75 -12.54
CA GLN A 157 30.44 -10.17 -12.18
C GLN A 157 31.84 -10.64 -11.80
N GLN A 158 32.87 -10.22 -12.55
CA GLN A 158 34.27 -10.52 -12.22
C GLN A 158 34.63 -9.99 -10.83
N LEU A 159 34.31 -8.73 -10.51
CA LEU A 159 34.65 -8.13 -9.22
C LEU A 159 33.91 -8.80 -8.05
N LEU A 160 32.64 -9.18 -8.25
CA LEU A 160 31.89 -9.95 -7.25
C LEU A 160 32.48 -11.35 -7.05
N GLN A 161 32.88 -12.03 -8.13
CA GLN A 161 33.57 -13.32 -8.03
C GLN A 161 34.89 -13.17 -7.26
N GLU A 162 35.68 -12.13 -7.54
CA GLU A 162 36.92 -11.83 -6.81
C GLU A 162 36.66 -11.56 -5.33
N LEU A 163 35.59 -10.82 -4.99
CA LEU A 163 35.20 -10.51 -3.61
C LEU A 163 34.76 -11.76 -2.83
N PHE A 164 34.16 -12.75 -3.51
CA PHE A 164 33.64 -13.98 -2.91
C PHE A 164 34.47 -15.22 -3.29
N ASP A 165 35.79 -15.08 -3.38
CA ASP A 165 36.76 -16.18 -3.56
C ASP A 165 36.47 -17.10 -4.77
N GLY A 166 36.05 -16.53 -5.90
CA GLY A 166 35.77 -17.22 -7.15
C GLY A 166 34.43 -17.95 -7.20
N LYS A 167 33.54 -17.69 -6.25
CA LYS A 167 32.21 -18.32 -6.18
C LYS A 167 31.37 -18.10 -7.44
N GLU A 168 30.60 -19.12 -7.82
CA GLU A 168 29.62 -19.03 -8.90
C GLU A 168 28.45 -18.10 -8.53
N LEU A 169 28.11 -17.16 -9.40
CA LEU A 169 27.05 -16.18 -9.17
C LEU A 169 25.71 -16.69 -9.70
N CYS A 170 24.64 -16.49 -8.94
CA CYS A 170 23.30 -16.94 -9.31
C CYS A 170 22.67 -15.96 -10.31
N ASN A 171 22.71 -16.33 -11.59
CA ASN A 171 22.17 -15.55 -12.72
C ASN A 171 20.84 -16.08 -13.27
N SER A 172 20.33 -17.19 -12.71
CA SER A 172 19.20 -17.97 -13.22
C SER A 172 17.83 -17.40 -12.85
N ILE A 173 17.78 -16.34 -12.05
CA ILE A 173 16.54 -15.75 -11.56
C ILE A 173 16.07 -14.67 -12.53
N ASN A 174 14.91 -14.87 -13.14
CA ASN A 174 14.25 -13.82 -13.91
C ASN A 174 13.71 -12.76 -12.93
N PRO A 175 14.18 -11.49 -13.00
CA PRO A 175 13.78 -10.46 -12.05
C PRO A 175 12.27 -10.20 -12.06
N ASP A 176 11.62 -10.23 -13.24
CA ASP A 176 10.18 -10.00 -13.35
C ASP A 176 9.37 -11.13 -12.69
N GLU A 177 9.84 -12.38 -12.85
CA GLU A 177 9.22 -13.55 -12.20
C GLU A 177 9.46 -13.52 -10.69
N ALA A 178 10.67 -13.21 -10.23
CA ALA A 178 10.97 -13.12 -8.81
C ALA A 178 10.15 -12.03 -8.12
N VAL A 179 9.97 -10.88 -8.75
CA VAL A 179 9.09 -9.81 -8.25
C VAL A 179 7.64 -10.28 -8.22
N ALA A 180 7.15 -10.94 -9.27
CA ALA A 180 5.77 -11.44 -9.32
C ALA A 180 5.51 -12.55 -8.28
N TYR A 181 6.42 -13.52 -8.14
CA TYR A 181 6.35 -14.58 -7.13
C TYR A 181 6.50 -14.01 -5.73
N GLY A 182 7.47 -13.12 -5.50
CA GLY A 182 7.66 -12.45 -4.21
C GLY A 182 6.43 -11.63 -3.81
N ALA A 183 5.85 -10.87 -4.74
CA ALA A 183 4.60 -10.15 -4.50
C ALA A 183 3.42 -11.09 -4.24
N THR A 184 3.33 -12.23 -4.95
CA THR A 184 2.28 -13.24 -4.77
C THR A 184 2.43 -13.95 -3.43
N MET A 185 3.64 -14.38 -3.06
CA MET A 185 3.95 -14.97 -1.77
C MET A 185 3.70 -13.98 -0.65
N GLN A 186 4.14 -12.74 -0.81
CA GLN A 186 3.88 -11.68 0.18
C GLN A 186 2.38 -11.40 0.29
N ALA A 187 1.63 -11.39 -0.81
CA ALA A 187 0.18 -11.27 -0.78
C ALA A 187 -0.48 -12.46 -0.09
N ALA A 188 -0.02 -13.70 -0.34
CA ALA A 188 -0.51 -14.91 0.32
C ALA A 188 -0.22 -14.91 1.84
N ILE A 189 1.01 -14.55 2.24
CA ILE A 189 1.43 -14.37 3.64
C ILE A 189 0.59 -13.28 4.33
N LEU A 190 0.41 -12.13 3.68
CA LEU A 190 -0.37 -11.00 4.22
C LEU A 190 -1.88 -11.28 4.29
N SER A 191 -2.41 -12.05 3.33
CA SER A 191 -3.84 -12.39 3.25
C SER A 191 -4.20 -13.62 4.10
N ARG A 192 -3.21 -14.35 4.62
CA ARG A 192 -3.37 -15.65 5.31
C ARG A 192 -4.07 -16.72 4.46
N GLU A 193 -4.11 -16.55 3.14
CA GLU A 193 -4.63 -17.51 2.18
C GLU A 193 -3.47 -18.26 1.53
N GLY A 194 -3.33 -19.55 1.86
CA GLY A 194 -2.26 -20.43 1.38
C GLY A 194 -2.18 -21.70 2.23
N GLY A 195 -1.80 -22.83 1.63
CA GLY A 195 -1.59 -24.09 2.36
C GLY A 195 -0.50 -23.97 3.44
N TYR A 196 -0.43 -24.96 4.34
CA TYR A 196 0.48 -25.01 5.50
C TYR A 196 1.96 -24.69 5.17
N GLU A 197 2.42 -24.95 3.94
CA GLU A 197 3.82 -24.68 3.53
C GLU A 197 4.12 -23.18 3.32
N ILE A 198 3.14 -22.34 2.95
CA ILE A 198 3.35 -20.90 2.69
C ILE A 198 3.35 -20.10 4.02
N GLN A 199 2.58 -20.57 5.00
CA GLN A 199 2.47 -19.95 6.33
C GLN A 199 3.75 -20.06 7.17
N ASN A 200 4.69 -20.93 6.79
CA ASN A 200 5.97 -21.11 7.45
C ASN A 200 7.07 -20.16 6.93
N TYR A 201 6.77 -19.35 5.91
CA TYR A 201 7.72 -18.34 5.44
C TYR A 201 7.49 -17.00 6.14
N LEU A 202 8.51 -16.51 6.87
CA LEU A 202 8.46 -15.26 7.63
C LEU A 202 9.57 -14.33 7.16
N LEU A 203 9.22 -13.18 6.59
CA LEU A 203 10.20 -12.14 6.24
C LEU A 203 10.36 -11.16 7.41
N LEU A 204 11.55 -11.12 8.01
CA LEU A 204 11.96 -10.20 9.05
C LEU A 204 12.82 -9.11 8.41
N ASP A 205 12.28 -7.90 8.29
CA ASP A 205 13.00 -6.77 7.69
C ASP A 205 13.92 -6.08 8.72
N ALA A 206 15.10 -5.67 8.27
CA ALA A 206 15.94 -4.74 8.99
C ALA A 206 15.54 -3.34 8.53
N THR A 207 14.94 -2.56 9.43
CA THR A 207 14.73 -1.13 9.19
C THR A 207 16.04 -0.50 8.71
N PRO A 208 16.08 0.24 7.58
CA PRO A 208 17.27 0.95 7.15
C PRO A 208 17.64 1.95 8.25
N LEU A 209 18.71 1.65 8.97
CA LEU A 209 19.09 2.33 10.19
C LEU A 209 19.90 3.58 9.81
N SER A 210 19.18 4.63 9.41
CA SER A 210 19.70 5.99 9.29
C SER A 210 18.99 6.96 10.24
N LEU A 211 18.61 6.51 11.45
CA LEU A 211 18.17 7.39 12.53
C LEU A 211 18.59 6.86 13.91
N GLU A 212 19.58 7.57 14.44
CA GLU A 212 19.93 7.80 15.85
C GLU A 212 20.42 6.65 16.74
N ARG A 213 21.61 6.90 17.32
CA ARG A 213 22.29 6.10 18.35
C ARG A 213 21.41 5.91 19.59
N GLY A 214 21.34 4.66 20.05
CA GLY A 214 21.33 4.30 21.46
C GLY A 214 20.04 3.68 21.99
N GLY A 215 20.15 2.42 22.41
CA GLY A 215 19.22 1.79 23.34
C GLY A 215 18.47 0.58 22.77
N GLN A 216 18.72 -0.58 23.39
CA GLN A 216 18.13 -1.90 23.14
C GLN A 216 16.74 -1.90 22.48
N SER A 217 16.68 -2.40 21.25
CA SER A 217 15.45 -2.52 20.47
C SER A 217 14.69 -3.80 20.84
N LYS A 218 13.56 -3.68 21.54
CA LYS A 218 12.51 -4.69 21.54
C LYS A 218 11.82 -4.66 20.17
N LEU A 219 11.73 -5.83 19.57
CA LEU A 219 11.21 -6.12 18.23
C LEU A 219 9.70 -5.77 18.13
N HIS A 220 9.35 -4.81 17.27
CA HIS A 220 7.97 -4.56 16.82
C HIS A 220 7.96 -4.65 15.28
N ILE A 221 7.21 -5.61 14.74
CA ILE A 221 7.00 -5.84 13.31
C ILE A 221 6.19 -4.69 12.74
N PHE A 222 6.76 -3.86 11.86
CA PHE A 222 5.98 -2.85 11.11
C PHE A 222 5.73 -3.36 9.69
N SER A 223 4.49 -3.80 9.41
CA SER A 223 3.93 -3.58 8.07
C SER A 223 4.01 -2.08 7.79
N MET A 224 4.24 -1.63 6.54
CA MET A 224 4.13 -0.20 6.23
C MET A 224 2.75 0.30 6.69
N ALA A 225 2.74 0.97 7.84
CA ALA A 225 1.54 1.42 8.51
C ALA A 225 0.88 2.48 7.64
N LYS A 226 -0.08 2.06 6.80
CA LYS A 226 -0.68 2.90 5.75
C LYS A 226 -1.39 4.14 6.29
N LEU A 227 -1.69 4.14 7.58
CA LEU A 227 -2.35 5.21 8.32
C LEU A 227 -1.47 5.72 9.47
N PHE A 228 -0.15 5.49 9.41
CA PHE A 228 0.79 5.89 10.45
C PHE A 228 0.62 7.36 10.81
N GLY A 229 0.42 7.63 12.10
CA GLY A 229 0.31 8.98 12.62
C GLY A 229 -1.03 9.65 12.35
N LYS A 230 -1.98 9.02 11.65
CA LYS A 230 -3.32 9.58 11.41
C LYS A 230 -4.21 9.40 12.64
N VAL A 231 -5.08 10.39 12.91
CA VAL A 231 -6.15 10.29 13.91
C VAL A 231 -7.47 9.97 13.22
N ALA A 232 -8.11 8.88 13.64
CA ALA A 232 -9.36 8.40 13.09
C ALA A 232 -10.48 8.38 14.14
N ILE A 233 -11.71 8.63 13.69
CA ILE A 233 -12.94 8.39 14.44
C ILE A 233 -13.76 7.34 13.68
N VAL A 234 -14.21 6.30 14.38
CA VAL A 234 -15.09 5.26 13.80
C VAL A 234 -16.37 5.23 14.62
N THR A 235 -17.50 5.56 14.00
CA THR A 235 -18.82 5.48 14.65
C THR A 235 -19.44 4.08 14.51
N GLY A 236 -20.25 3.66 15.47
CA GLY A 236 -20.79 2.30 15.49
C GLY A 236 -19.70 1.25 15.74
N ALA A 237 -18.65 1.63 16.46
CA ALA A 237 -17.45 0.83 16.67
C ALA A 237 -17.68 -0.43 17.53
N ALA A 238 -18.79 -0.53 18.24
CA ALA A 238 -19.15 -1.74 18.99
C ALA A 238 -19.81 -2.83 18.12
N SER A 239 -20.13 -2.53 16.86
CA SER A 239 -20.60 -3.53 15.89
C SER A 239 -19.44 -4.37 15.36
N LYS A 240 -19.71 -5.59 14.85
CA LYS A 240 -18.68 -6.46 14.24
C LYS A 240 -17.86 -5.74 13.15
N LEU A 241 -18.55 -5.03 12.26
CA LEU A 241 -17.92 -4.28 11.18
C LEU A 241 -17.14 -3.07 11.72
N GLY A 242 -17.73 -2.31 12.64
CA GLY A 242 -17.08 -1.15 13.24
C GLY A 242 -15.82 -1.53 14.02
N GLU A 243 -15.86 -2.64 14.77
CA GLU A 243 -14.69 -3.19 15.46
C GLU A 243 -13.60 -3.60 14.45
N ALA A 244 -13.96 -4.34 13.40
CA ALA A 244 -13.00 -4.78 12.39
C ALA A 244 -12.30 -3.59 11.70
N ILE A 245 -13.05 -2.54 11.36
CA ILE A 245 -12.51 -1.29 10.81
C ILE A 245 -11.56 -0.63 11.82
N ALA A 246 -11.99 -0.45 13.08
CA ALA A 246 -11.18 0.20 14.11
C ALA A 246 -9.88 -0.56 14.37
N ARG A 247 -9.95 -1.90 14.48
CA ARG A 247 -8.79 -2.78 14.63
C ARG A 247 -7.84 -2.64 13.44
N LYS A 248 -8.35 -2.74 12.22
CA LYS A 248 -7.53 -2.61 11.00
C LYS A 248 -6.87 -1.22 10.90
N PHE A 249 -7.54 -0.16 11.34
CA PHE A 249 -6.95 1.18 11.39
C PHE A 249 -5.81 1.27 12.39
N VAL A 250 -5.97 0.70 13.59
CA VAL A 250 -4.89 0.59 14.59
C VAL A 250 -3.73 -0.25 14.08
N ASP A 251 -4.01 -1.40 13.46
CA ASP A 251 -2.98 -2.29 12.87
C ASP A 251 -2.19 -1.59 11.75
N ASN A 252 -2.78 -0.57 11.10
CA ASN A 252 -2.14 0.27 10.10
C ASN A 252 -1.58 1.59 10.67
N GLY A 253 -1.42 1.69 11.99
CA GLY A 253 -0.72 2.78 12.69
C GLY A 253 -1.54 4.04 12.96
N ALA A 254 -2.86 3.99 12.82
CA ALA A 254 -3.73 5.11 13.21
C ALA A 254 -3.99 5.11 14.72
N LYS A 255 -4.20 6.30 15.28
CA LYS A 255 -4.82 6.50 16.60
C LYS A 255 -6.33 6.58 16.39
N VAL A 256 -7.14 5.83 17.13
CA VAL A 256 -8.57 5.66 16.85
C VAL A 256 -9.45 6.02 18.05
N ILE A 257 -10.47 6.86 17.84
CA ILE A 257 -11.62 6.96 18.76
C ILE A 257 -12.67 5.94 18.31
N LEU A 258 -12.94 4.95 19.17
CA LEU A 258 -14.05 4.02 19.01
C LEU A 258 -15.29 4.67 19.62
N ALA A 259 -16.19 5.14 18.76
CA ALA A 259 -17.36 5.90 19.16
C ALA A 259 -18.63 5.06 18.96
N ASP A 260 -19.37 4.81 20.03
CA ASP A 260 -20.63 4.06 19.97
C ASP A 260 -21.60 4.51 21.07
N ILE A 261 -22.89 4.27 20.89
CA ILE A 261 -23.89 4.49 21.96
C ILE A 261 -23.63 3.53 23.12
N ASN A 262 -23.12 2.33 22.81
CA ASN A 262 -22.66 1.35 23.78
C ASN A 262 -21.16 1.52 24.08
N ARG A 263 -20.85 2.54 24.89
CA ARG A 263 -19.49 2.82 25.35
C ARG A 263 -18.81 1.62 26.02
N HIS A 264 -19.55 0.83 26.79
CA HIS A 264 -18.96 -0.29 27.52
C HIS A 264 -18.39 -1.37 26.59
N SER A 265 -19.09 -1.66 25.48
CA SER A 265 -18.54 -2.54 24.45
C SER A 265 -17.28 -1.96 23.79
N CYS A 266 -17.24 -0.66 23.52
CA CYS A 266 -16.02 0.00 23.04
C CYS A 266 -14.86 -0.08 24.03
N GLU A 267 -15.12 0.06 25.34
CA GLU A 267 -14.08 -0.06 26.37
C GLU A 267 -13.43 -1.45 26.37
N ASN A 268 -14.21 -2.51 26.17
CA ASN A 268 -13.69 -3.87 26.05
C ASN A 268 -12.78 -4.03 24.81
N ILE A 269 -13.20 -3.47 23.67
CA ILE A 269 -12.41 -3.50 22.43
C ILE A 269 -11.11 -2.70 22.61
N VAL A 270 -11.20 -1.49 23.19
CA VAL A 270 -10.06 -0.61 23.47
C VAL A 270 -9.06 -1.28 24.41
N ALA A 271 -9.54 -1.96 25.46
CA ALA A 271 -8.69 -2.71 26.35
C ALA A 271 -7.91 -3.80 25.59
N ALA A 272 -8.56 -4.51 24.67
CA ALA A 272 -7.88 -5.50 23.82
C ALA A 272 -6.85 -4.87 22.86
N LEU A 273 -7.19 -3.75 22.21
CA LEU A 273 -6.32 -3.05 21.25
C LEU A 273 -5.10 -2.40 21.90
N ASN A 274 -5.24 -1.89 23.12
CA ASN A 274 -4.13 -1.26 23.83
C ASN A 274 -3.27 -2.29 24.59
N LYS A 275 -3.81 -3.46 24.95
CA LYS A 275 -3.04 -4.51 25.66
C LYS A 275 -1.88 -5.06 24.83
N THR A 276 -2.00 -5.02 23.51
CA THR A 276 -0.96 -5.47 22.57
C THR A 276 0.11 -4.40 22.30
N ASN A 277 -0.02 -3.19 22.86
CA ASN A 277 0.90 -2.07 22.63
C ASN A 277 1.64 -1.67 23.91
N HIS A 278 2.98 -1.58 23.84
CA HIS A 278 3.83 -1.14 24.95
C HIS A 278 4.06 0.38 24.99
N GLY A 279 3.34 1.15 24.16
CA GLY A 279 3.44 2.61 24.03
C GLY A 279 2.19 3.38 24.50
N PRO A 280 2.06 4.68 24.16
CA PRO A 280 0.87 5.48 24.46
C PRO A 280 -0.40 4.83 23.89
N ALA A 281 -1.52 4.99 24.59
CA ALA A 281 -2.80 4.43 24.13
C ALA A 281 -3.12 4.92 22.70
N VAL A 282 -3.34 3.97 21.80
CA VAL A 282 -3.66 4.22 20.39
C VAL A 282 -5.16 4.12 20.12
N ALA A 283 -5.94 3.60 21.08
CA ALA A 283 -7.38 3.50 21.01
C ALA A 283 -8.03 4.14 22.25
N HIS A 284 -9.16 4.83 22.05
CA HIS A 284 -9.94 5.44 23.13
C HIS A 284 -11.44 5.23 22.88
N ALA A 285 -12.19 4.90 23.92
CA ALA A 285 -13.63 4.63 23.83
C ALA A 285 -14.42 5.89 24.17
N MET A 286 -15.44 6.22 23.38
CA MET A 286 -16.31 7.36 23.62
C MET A 286 -17.78 6.97 23.43
N ARG A 287 -18.65 7.45 24.32
CA ARG A 287 -20.09 7.38 24.11
C ARG A 287 -20.49 8.44 23.08
N ILE A 288 -21.19 8.05 22.02
CA ILE A 288 -21.82 8.96 21.07
C ILE A 288 -23.22 8.48 20.73
N ASP A 289 -24.19 9.39 20.68
CA ASP A 289 -25.42 9.19 19.93
C ASP A 289 -25.31 9.98 18.63
N VAL A 290 -25.16 9.29 17.51
CA VAL A 290 -24.96 9.94 16.20
C VAL A 290 -26.23 10.61 15.67
N SER A 291 -27.40 10.33 16.25
CA SER A 291 -28.64 11.03 15.92
C SER A 291 -28.69 12.45 16.50
N GLU A 292 -27.76 12.80 17.38
CA GLU A 292 -27.60 14.11 17.99
C GLU A 292 -26.36 14.81 17.38
N PRO A 293 -26.53 15.84 16.52
CA PRO A 293 -25.41 16.49 15.84
C PRO A 293 -24.31 17.04 16.77
N ASP A 294 -24.70 17.60 17.92
CA ASP A 294 -23.76 18.15 18.91
C ASP A 294 -22.82 17.07 19.48
N SER A 295 -23.29 15.83 19.56
CA SER A 295 -22.50 14.68 20.01
C SER A 295 -21.35 14.34 19.04
N ILE A 296 -21.54 14.62 17.74
CA ILE A 296 -20.50 14.45 16.72
C ILE A 296 -19.42 15.53 16.87
N LEU A 297 -19.81 16.79 17.07
CA LEU A 297 -18.88 17.88 17.35
C LEU A 297 -18.04 17.58 18.59
N ALA A 298 -18.69 17.18 19.69
CA ALA A 298 -18.01 16.82 20.93
C ALA A 298 -16.99 15.69 20.72
N THR A 299 -17.30 14.72 19.85
CA THR A 299 -16.38 13.61 19.52
C THR A 299 -15.16 14.07 18.73
N VAL A 300 -15.33 15.00 17.78
CA VAL A 300 -14.22 15.61 17.05
C VAL A 300 -13.31 16.40 17.99
N GLU A 301 -13.89 17.19 18.90
CA GLU A 301 -13.12 17.92 19.91
C GLU A 301 -12.39 17.01 20.89
N GLU A 302 -13.02 15.91 21.30
CA GLU A 302 -12.43 14.93 22.19
C GLU A 302 -11.25 14.22 21.52
N ALA A 303 -11.36 13.82 20.25
CA ALA A 303 -10.24 13.26 19.49
C ALA A 303 -9.02 14.20 19.50
N LYS A 304 -9.26 15.50 19.30
CA LYS A 304 -8.21 16.54 19.37
C LYS A 304 -7.61 16.65 20.78
N LYS A 305 -8.44 16.60 21.82
CA LYS A 305 -7.98 16.68 23.22
C LYS A 305 -7.14 15.46 23.62
N VAL A 306 -7.59 14.27 23.25
CA VAL A 306 -6.95 12.99 23.60
C VAL A 306 -5.61 12.85 22.87
N TYR A 307 -5.58 13.09 21.56
CA TYR A 307 -4.38 12.82 20.75
C TYR A 307 -3.52 14.05 20.45
N LYS A 308 -3.94 15.24 20.89
CA LYS A 308 -3.28 16.53 20.63
C LYS A 308 -3.04 16.80 19.14
N GLN A 309 -3.93 16.29 18.31
CA GLN A 309 -3.85 16.33 16.86
C GLN A 309 -5.27 16.38 16.28
N ASP A 310 -5.44 17.15 15.21
CA ASP A 310 -6.71 17.24 14.51
C ASP A 310 -7.09 15.91 13.85
N VAL A 311 -8.39 15.67 13.65
CA VAL A 311 -8.86 14.43 13.03
C VAL A 311 -8.50 14.39 11.54
N ASP A 312 -7.92 13.28 11.10
CA ASP A 312 -7.54 13.03 9.71
C ASP A 312 -8.57 12.15 8.98
N ILE A 313 -9.23 11.25 9.72
CA ILE A 313 -10.18 10.28 9.17
C ILE A 313 -11.47 10.28 10.01
N PHE A 314 -12.62 10.42 9.37
CA PHE A 314 -13.92 10.21 10.02
C PHE A 314 -14.70 9.15 9.26
N TYR A 315 -14.95 8.00 9.89
CA TYR A 315 -15.75 6.94 9.31
C TYR A 315 -17.14 6.89 9.95
N ASN A 316 -18.13 7.38 9.20
CA ASN A 316 -19.56 7.21 9.45
C ASN A 316 -19.99 5.76 9.18
N ASN A 317 -19.65 4.86 10.12
CA ASN A 317 -20.05 3.46 10.04
C ASN A 317 -21.35 3.15 10.78
N ALA A 318 -21.73 3.94 11.80
CA ALA A 318 -22.99 3.78 12.51
C ALA A 318 -24.18 3.77 11.53
N GLY A 319 -25.11 2.85 11.76
CA GLY A 319 -26.32 2.77 10.96
C GLY A 319 -27.35 1.82 11.55
N VAL A 320 -28.62 2.14 11.34
CA VAL A 320 -29.75 1.33 11.79
C VAL A 320 -30.62 0.91 10.61
N SER A 321 -31.24 -0.26 10.75
CA SER A 321 -32.28 -0.76 9.85
C SER A 321 -33.49 -1.09 10.72
N ASN A 322 -34.53 -0.26 10.64
CA ASN A 322 -35.76 -0.47 11.39
C ASN A 322 -36.62 -1.60 10.81
N VAL A 323 -37.67 -1.96 11.53
CA VAL A 323 -38.63 -3.02 11.16
C VAL A 323 -39.17 -2.80 9.74
N SER A 324 -39.24 -3.87 8.96
CA SER A 324 -39.75 -3.82 7.58
C SER A 324 -41.20 -3.34 7.57
N SER A 325 -41.43 -2.24 6.86
CA SER A 325 -42.77 -1.71 6.58
C SER A 325 -42.94 -1.60 5.07
N PRO A 326 -44.11 -1.94 4.49
CA PRO A 326 -44.39 -1.69 3.09
C PRO A 326 -44.16 -0.22 2.71
N ALA A 327 -43.74 0.04 1.47
CA ALA A 327 -43.56 1.40 0.96
C ALA A 327 -44.84 2.26 1.05
N SER A 328 -46.01 1.61 1.05
CA SER A 328 -47.32 2.25 1.20
C SER A 328 -47.69 2.64 2.65
N SER A 329 -46.92 2.22 3.66
CA SER A 329 -47.25 2.40 5.07
C SER A 329 -46.01 2.54 5.94
N ILE A 330 -45.05 3.37 5.52
CA ILE A 330 -43.83 3.65 6.28
C ILE A 330 -44.19 4.38 7.58
N ASP A 331 -43.81 3.84 8.74
CA ASP A 331 -43.90 4.54 10.01
C ASP A 331 -42.95 5.75 10.03
N MET A 332 -43.52 6.95 10.18
CA MET A 332 -42.75 8.19 10.08
C MET A 332 -41.82 8.42 11.26
N MET A 333 -42.08 7.84 12.43
CA MET A 333 -41.14 7.92 13.56
C MET A 333 -39.90 7.08 13.30
N SER A 334 -40.09 5.83 12.89
CA SER A 334 -39.00 4.93 12.47
C SER A 334 -38.25 5.46 11.24
N PHE A 335 -38.95 6.11 10.31
CA PHE A 335 -38.30 6.78 9.17
C PHE A 335 -37.38 7.90 9.64
N ARG A 336 -37.88 8.82 10.48
CA ARG A 336 -37.07 9.93 11.02
C ARG A 336 -35.86 9.42 11.80
N ASN A 337 -36.03 8.40 12.64
CA ASN A 337 -34.92 7.80 13.36
C ASN A 337 -33.86 7.21 12.41
N THR A 338 -34.29 6.49 11.36
CA THR A 338 -33.37 5.97 10.33
C THR A 338 -32.61 7.11 9.64
N MET A 339 -33.30 8.18 9.28
CA MET A 339 -32.69 9.33 8.60
C MET A 339 -31.73 10.09 9.51
N ALA A 340 -32.09 10.30 10.77
CA ALA A 340 -31.23 10.94 11.78
C ALA A 340 -29.91 10.17 11.93
N VAL A 341 -29.99 8.85 12.13
CA VAL A 341 -28.81 8.02 12.35
C VAL A 341 -28.00 7.78 11.06
N ASN A 342 -28.63 7.52 9.92
CA ASN A 342 -27.91 7.10 8.71
C ASN A 342 -27.50 8.26 7.79
N VAL A 343 -28.19 9.41 7.85
CA VAL A 343 -28.03 10.51 6.88
C VAL A 343 -27.65 11.82 7.58
N GLU A 344 -28.44 12.26 8.56
CA GLU A 344 -28.17 13.53 9.25
C GLU A 344 -26.84 13.47 10.00
N SER A 345 -26.50 12.32 10.60
CA SER A 345 -25.18 12.08 11.20
C SER A 345 -24.02 12.25 10.21
N VAL A 346 -24.18 11.80 8.96
CA VAL A 346 -23.17 11.95 7.90
C VAL A 346 -22.99 13.43 7.58
N ILE A 347 -24.09 14.17 7.43
CA ILE A 347 -24.06 15.62 7.18
C ILE A 347 -23.38 16.35 8.36
N ALA A 348 -23.72 16.00 9.60
CA ALA A 348 -23.09 16.58 10.78
C ALA A 348 -21.58 16.27 10.84
N SER A 349 -21.15 15.05 10.49
CA SER A 349 -19.72 14.72 10.40
C SER A 349 -18.99 15.57 9.35
N ILE A 350 -19.62 15.84 8.21
CA ILE A 350 -19.08 16.70 7.14
C ILE A 350 -18.95 18.14 7.65
N ASN A 351 -19.96 18.64 8.35
CA ASN A 351 -19.93 19.98 8.93
C ASN A 351 -18.82 20.15 9.97
N HIS A 352 -18.66 19.19 10.88
CA HIS A 352 -17.75 19.32 12.01
C HIS A 352 -16.34 18.80 11.70
N ALA A 353 -16.20 17.53 11.28
CA ALA A 353 -14.90 16.96 10.94
C ALA A 353 -14.35 17.56 9.64
N GLY A 354 -15.20 17.75 8.63
CA GLY A 354 -14.80 18.40 7.38
C GLY A 354 -14.30 19.84 7.58
N ALA A 355 -14.91 20.62 8.49
CA ALA A 355 -14.42 21.96 8.82
C ALA A 355 -13.00 21.95 9.41
N VAL A 356 -12.71 21.00 10.30
CA VAL A 356 -11.37 20.81 10.86
C VAL A 356 -10.39 20.40 9.76
N MET A 357 -10.75 19.40 8.93
CA MET A 357 -9.89 18.91 7.85
C MET A 357 -9.59 19.96 6.78
N ARG A 358 -10.56 20.83 6.43
CA ARG A 358 -10.34 21.95 5.49
C ARG A 358 -9.29 22.96 5.99
N SER A 359 -9.17 23.10 7.31
CA SER A 359 -8.26 24.06 7.94
C SER A 359 -6.82 23.54 8.00
N ASN A 360 -6.60 22.24 7.76
CA ASN A 360 -5.27 21.64 7.71
C ASN A 360 -4.57 21.95 6.38
N LYS A 361 -3.48 22.73 6.44
CA LYS A 361 -2.73 23.20 5.27
C LYS A 361 -1.85 22.13 4.60
N ILE A 362 -1.72 20.94 5.20
CA ILE A 362 -0.87 19.84 4.73
C ILE A 362 -1.72 18.56 4.72
N GLY A 363 -2.04 18.04 3.53
CA GLY A 363 -2.58 16.67 3.36
C GLY A 363 -4.10 16.48 3.34
N GLY A 364 -4.91 17.49 3.69
CA GLY A 364 -6.38 17.38 3.66
C GLY A 364 -6.94 16.38 4.68
N GLY A 365 -7.99 15.64 4.32
CA GLY A 365 -8.62 14.65 5.21
C GLY A 365 -9.49 13.64 4.48
N CYS A 366 -9.99 12.62 5.18
CA CYS A 366 -10.82 11.57 4.59
C CYS A 366 -12.09 11.32 5.41
N ILE A 367 -13.24 11.46 4.76
CA ILE A 367 -14.54 11.09 5.31
C ILE A 367 -15.05 9.85 4.57
N LEU A 368 -15.29 8.78 5.32
CA LEU A 368 -15.83 7.53 4.80
C LEU A 368 -17.25 7.32 5.31
N CYS A 369 -18.12 6.78 4.46
CA CYS A 369 -19.51 6.52 4.80
C CYS A 369 -19.87 5.08 4.47
N THR A 370 -20.52 4.37 5.40
CA THR A 370 -21.05 3.03 5.12
C THR A 370 -22.32 3.16 4.28
N GLY A 371 -22.21 2.87 2.99
CA GLY A 371 -23.31 2.77 2.04
C GLY A 371 -24.01 1.42 2.07
N SER A 372 -24.67 1.07 0.98
CA SER A 372 -25.22 -0.26 0.73
C SER A 372 -25.61 -0.38 -0.75
N PRO A 373 -25.45 -1.56 -1.38
CA PRO A 373 -25.87 -1.78 -2.76
C PRO A 373 -27.35 -1.50 -3.01
N VAL A 374 -28.20 -1.70 -2.00
CA VAL A 374 -29.65 -1.41 -2.07
C VAL A 374 -29.95 0.07 -2.35
N GLY A 375 -29.04 0.97 -1.96
CA GLY A 375 -29.15 2.40 -2.26
C GLY A 375 -28.85 2.75 -3.72
N SER A 376 -28.41 1.78 -4.53
CA SER A 376 -28.15 1.94 -5.96
C SER A 376 -28.98 1.00 -6.84
N LEU A 377 -29.41 -0.16 -6.32
CA LEU A 377 -30.01 -1.22 -7.14
C LEU A 377 -31.44 -1.61 -6.77
N GLY A 378 -31.98 -1.12 -5.64
CA GLY A 378 -33.30 -1.57 -5.17
C GLY A 378 -33.26 -3.04 -4.73
N ASP A 379 -33.84 -3.32 -3.58
CA ASP A 379 -33.88 -4.68 -3.02
C ASP A 379 -35.08 -4.80 -2.06
N VAL A 380 -35.45 -6.02 -1.67
CA VAL A 380 -36.48 -6.29 -0.67
C VAL A 380 -35.91 -6.06 0.73
N VAL A 381 -35.66 -4.79 1.05
CA VAL A 381 -35.22 -4.30 2.37
C VAL A 381 -36.18 -3.23 2.87
N PRO A 382 -36.20 -2.90 4.18
CA PRO A 382 -37.07 -1.86 4.71
C PRO A 382 -36.92 -0.54 3.93
N SER A 383 -38.03 0.03 3.44
CA SER A 383 -38.01 1.18 2.52
C SER A 383 -37.25 2.38 3.10
N ALA A 384 -37.40 2.65 4.40
CA ALA A 384 -36.67 3.71 5.10
C ALA A 384 -35.14 3.51 5.05
N TYR A 385 -34.66 2.27 5.20
CA TYR A 385 -33.25 1.95 5.10
C TYR A 385 -32.73 2.18 3.67
N SER A 386 -33.44 1.67 2.66
CA SER A 386 -33.07 1.86 1.26
C SER A 386 -32.97 3.34 0.88
N ILE A 387 -33.99 4.12 1.23
CA ILE A 387 -34.01 5.59 1.02
C ILE A 387 -32.81 6.24 1.72
N SER A 388 -32.53 5.87 2.97
CA SER A 388 -31.40 6.43 3.70
C SER A 388 -30.05 6.12 3.04
N LYS A 389 -29.86 4.91 2.50
CA LYS A 389 -28.60 4.53 1.84
C LYS A 389 -28.44 5.17 0.45
N ALA A 390 -29.54 5.39 -0.28
CA ALA A 390 -29.52 6.21 -1.48
C ALA A 390 -29.13 7.67 -1.15
N ALA A 391 -29.70 8.22 -0.07
CA ALA A 391 -29.38 9.58 0.39
C ALA A 391 -27.90 9.73 0.78
N VAL A 392 -27.31 8.75 1.48
CA VAL A 392 -25.86 8.74 1.80
C VAL A 392 -25.00 8.89 0.55
N VAL A 393 -25.29 8.14 -0.52
CA VAL A 393 -24.53 8.25 -1.79
C VAL A 393 -24.68 9.64 -2.41
N GLY A 394 -25.88 10.24 -2.32
CA GLY A 394 -26.12 11.62 -2.74
C GLY A 394 -25.28 12.63 -1.95
N VAL A 395 -25.29 12.52 -0.62
CA VAL A 395 -24.50 13.37 0.29
C VAL A 395 -23.00 13.25 -0.01
N VAL A 396 -22.48 12.03 -0.21
CA VAL A 396 -21.07 11.79 -0.55
C VAL A 396 -20.66 12.52 -1.82
N ARG A 397 -21.47 12.44 -2.89
CA ARG A 397 -21.18 13.13 -4.16
C ARG A 397 -21.19 14.65 -4.01
N ALA A 398 -22.17 15.18 -3.30
CA ALA A 398 -22.29 16.62 -3.05
C ALA A 398 -21.08 17.14 -2.24
N ALA A 399 -20.78 16.50 -1.12
CA ALA A 399 -19.68 16.91 -0.25
C ALA A 399 -18.30 16.73 -0.89
N ALA A 400 -18.09 15.68 -1.69
CA ALA A 400 -16.84 15.47 -2.42
C ALA A 400 -16.55 16.61 -3.42
N ALA A 401 -17.58 17.10 -4.10
CA ALA A 401 -17.46 18.22 -5.03
C ALA A 401 -17.13 19.53 -4.32
N GLU A 402 -17.76 19.78 -3.17
CA GLU A 402 -17.52 20.98 -2.37
C GLU A 402 -16.14 20.97 -1.69
N LEU A 403 -15.79 19.86 -1.04
CA LEU A 403 -14.62 19.78 -0.18
C LEU A 403 -13.33 19.37 -0.89
N GLY A 404 -13.43 18.81 -2.10
CA GLY A 404 -12.28 18.30 -2.85
C GLY A 404 -11.23 19.37 -3.15
N GLY A 405 -11.65 20.62 -3.38
CA GLY A 405 -10.74 21.76 -3.58
C GLY A 405 -9.87 22.08 -2.34
N HIS A 406 -10.25 21.56 -1.18
CA HIS A 406 -9.51 21.69 0.08
C HIS A 406 -8.72 20.41 0.44
N GLY A 407 -8.62 19.45 -0.48
CA GLY A 407 -7.93 18.18 -0.25
C GLY A 407 -8.70 17.19 0.65
N VAL A 408 -9.95 17.49 1.02
CA VAL A 408 -10.78 16.59 1.80
C VAL A 408 -11.56 15.67 0.86
N ARG A 409 -11.37 14.37 1.03
CA ARG A 409 -12.00 13.34 0.21
C ARG A 409 -13.17 12.72 0.93
N VAL A 410 -14.28 12.53 0.23
CA VAL A 410 -15.49 11.92 0.76
C VAL A 410 -15.88 10.75 -0.13
N ASN A 411 -15.95 9.55 0.43
CA ASN A 411 -16.32 8.33 -0.31
C ASN A 411 -17.27 7.44 0.49
N ALA A 412 -18.03 6.61 -0.20
CA ALA A 412 -18.85 5.55 0.38
C ALA A 412 -18.25 4.17 0.10
N ILE A 413 -18.39 3.27 1.07
CA ILE A 413 -18.14 1.83 0.92
C ILE A 413 -19.48 1.12 1.10
N SER A 414 -19.93 0.42 0.06
CA SER A 414 -21.21 -0.29 0.00
C SER A 414 -20.99 -1.80 0.01
N PRO A 415 -20.88 -2.43 1.18
CA PRO A 415 -20.73 -3.87 1.26
C PRO A 415 -22.04 -4.60 0.94
N TYR A 416 -21.94 -5.59 0.07
CA TYR A 416 -22.99 -6.57 -0.21
C TYR A 416 -22.91 -7.68 0.84
N GLY A 417 -24.00 -7.92 1.56
CA GLY A 417 -24.17 -9.09 2.42
C GLY A 417 -22.94 -9.44 3.28
N VAL A 418 -22.58 -8.58 4.24
CA VAL A 418 -21.54 -8.94 5.23
C VAL A 418 -22.02 -10.19 5.97
N ALA A 419 -21.16 -11.23 6.07
CA ALA A 419 -21.50 -12.58 6.52
C ALA A 419 -22.41 -12.65 7.78
N ALA A 420 -22.34 -11.65 8.67
CA ALA A 420 -23.22 -11.50 9.83
C ALA A 420 -24.72 -11.31 9.54
N ARG A 421 -25.14 -10.97 8.31
CA ARG A 421 -26.56 -10.67 7.96
C ARG A 421 -27.37 -11.84 7.43
N PHE A 422 -26.74 -12.97 7.11
CA PHE A 422 -27.43 -14.20 6.69
C PHE A 422 -27.44 -15.25 7.81
N ASP A 423 -27.57 -14.80 9.07
CA ASP A 423 -27.89 -15.73 10.13
C ASP A 423 -29.27 -16.34 9.91
N LYS A 424 -29.39 -17.61 10.27
CA LYS A 424 -30.59 -18.43 10.14
C LYS A 424 -31.78 -17.78 10.84
N GLY A 425 -31.55 -17.05 11.94
CA GLY A 425 -32.59 -16.31 12.66
C GLY A 425 -33.22 -15.17 11.83
N VAL A 426 -32.42 -14.43 11.07
CA VAL A 426 -32.90 -13.34 10.19
C VAL A 426 -33.64 -13.92 8.99
N LEU A 427 -33.06 -14.95 8.36
CA LEU A 427 -33.70 -15.61 7.21
C LEU A 427 -35.01 -16.30 7.60
N ARG A 428 -35.13 -16.81 8.83
CA ARG A 428 -36.40 -17.37 9.33
C ARG A 428 -37.47 -16.31 9.54
N HIS A 429 -37.09 -15.06 9.79
CA HIS A 429 -38.05 -13.95 9.87
C HIS A 429 -38.54 -13.52 8.48
N ILE A 430 -37.66 -13.60 7.47
CA ILE A 430 -37.97 -13.26 6.07
C ILE A 430 -38.74 -14.40 5.38
N PHE A 431 -38.36 -15.64 5.66
CA PHE A 431 -38.94 -16.87 5.11
C PHE A 431 -39.47 -17.76 6.25
N PRO A 432 -40.58 -17.36 6.91
CA PRO A 432 -41.11 -18.06 8.10
C PRO A 432 -41.54 -19.51 7.82
N HIS A 433 -41.77 -19.84 6.56
CA HIS A 433 -42.18 -21.18 6.10
C HIS A 433 -41.04 -21.99 5.48
N ALA A 434 -39.83 -21.44 5.36
CA ALA A 434 -38.68 -22.18 4.86
C ALA A 434 -38.21 -23.22 5.91
N THR A 435 -37.86 -24.41 5.45
CA THR A 435 -37.27 -25.44 6.30
C THR A 435 -35.84 -25.08 6.65
N ASP A 436 -35.30 -25.59 7.77
CA ASP A 436 -33.90 -25.31 8.14
C ASP A 436 -32.91 -25.73 7.04
N GLN A 437 -33.24 -26.78 6.29
CA GLN A 437 -32.45 -27.25 5.16
C GLN A 437 -32.48 -26.28 3.96
N GLN A 438 -33.61 -25.60 3.72
CA GLN A 438 -33.73 -24.54 2.72
C GLN A 438 -32.98 -23.28 3.15
N LEU A 439 -33.07 -22.93 4.44
CA LEU A 439 -32.32 -21.81 5.01
C LEU A 439 -30.80 -22.07 4.93
N ASP A 440 -30.35 -23.28 5.25
CA ASP A 440 -28.95 -23.69 5.11
C ASP A 440 -28.48 -23.68 3.65
N ALA A 441 -29.32 -24.11 2.71
CA ALA A 441 -29.02 -24.06 1.28
C ALA A 441 -28.91 -22.62 0.76
N MET A 442 -29.77 -21.71 1.23
CA MET A 442 -29.67 -20.28 0.93
C MET A 442 -28.34 -19.74 1.44
N ILE A 443 -28.02 -19.92 2.73
CA ILE A 443 -26.75 -19.50 3.35
C ILE A 443 -25.55 -20.06 2.57
N SER A 444 -25.59 -21.34 2.20
CA SER A 444 -24.52 -22.02 1.48
C SER A 444 -24.35 -21.51 0.04
N SER A 445 -25.44 -21.14 -0.64
CA SER A 445 -25.38 -20.56 -1.99
C SER A 445 -24.76 -19.15 -2.00
N TYR A 446 -24.92 -18.40 -0.90
CA TYR A 446 -24.28 -17.08 -0.72
C TYR A 446 -22.82 -17.20 -0.27
N GLY A 447 -22.43 -18.30 0.39
CA GLY A 447 -21.11 -18.52 0.99
C GLY A 447 -19.90 -18.32 0.06
N ASN A 448 -20.05 -18.60 -1.24
CA ASN A 448 -18.96 -18.46 -2.22
C ASN A 448 -18.68 -17.03 -2.70
N TYR A 449 -19.51 -16.05 -2.32
CA TYR A 449 -19.43 -14.65 -2.77
C TYR A 449 -19.58 -13.66 -1.60
N THR A 450 -19.23 -14.08 -0.37
CA THR A 450 -19.43 -13.26 0.83
C THR A 450 -18.35 -12.20 0.98
N VAL A 451 -18.77 -10.98 1.31
CA VAL A 451 -17.86 -9.91 1.76
C VAL A 451 -17.69 -10.06 3.27
N THR A 452 -16.44 -10.17 3.72
CA THR A 452 -16.13 -10.21 5.15
C THR A 452 -16.01 -8.81 5.74
N GLU A 453 -16.12 -8.68 7.06
CA GLU A 453 -15.80 -7.42 7.74
C GLU A 453 -14.37 -6.95 7.44
N ASP A 454 -13.43 -7.88 7.24
CA ASP A 454 -12.04 -7.59 6.90
C ASP A 454 -11.90 -6.96 5.51
N ASP A 455 -12.65 -7.45 4.52
CA ASP A 455 -12.67 -6.88 3.16
C ASP A 455 -13.11 -5.42 3.17
N VAL A 456 -14.15 -5.10 3.96
CA VAL A 456 -14.63 -3.73 4.14
C VAL A 456 -13.57 -2.87 4.83
N ALA A 457 -12.93 -3.41 5.88
CA ALA A 457 -11.86 -2.73 6.59
C ALA A 457 -10.64 -2.47 5.70
N ASN A 458 -10.28 -3.40 4.82
CA ASN A 458 -9.19 -3.25 3.85
C ASN A 458 -9.51 -2.15 2.82
N ALA A 459 -10.74 -2.11 2.30
CA ALA A 459 -11.20 -1.02 1.43
C ALA A 459 -11.16 0.33 2.14
N ALA A 460 -11.53 0.37 3.42
CA ALA A 460 -11.47 1.57 4.24
C ALA A 460 -10.03 2.08 4.44
N VAL A 461 -9.07 1.18 4.72
CA VAL A 461 -7.65 1.53 4.81
C VAL A 461 -7.15 2.09 3.47
N TYR A 462 -7.47 1.43 2.35
CA TYR A 462 -7.09 1.91 1.03
C TYR A 462 -7.58 3.35 0.80
N LEU A 463 -8.88 3.61 1.04
CA LEU A 463 -9.46 4.92 0.84
C LEU A 463 -8.95 5.97 1.84
N ALA A 464 -8.67 5.61 3.08
CA ALA A 464 -8.14 6.53 4.08
C ALA A 464 -6.63 6.84 3.91
N SER A 465 -5.90 5.95 3.23
CA SER A 465 -4.47 6.08 2.97
C SER A 465 -4.15 6.95 1.74
N ASP A 466 -2.87 7.22 1.54
CA ASP A 466 -2.36 7.98 0.39
C ASP A 466 -2.49 7.20 -0.93
N ALA A 467 -2.66 5.87 -0.87
CA ALA A 467 -2.98 5.06 -2.04
C ALA A 467 -4.36 5.43 -2.63
N GLY A 468 -5.29 5.90 -1.79
CA GLY A 468 -6.61 6.39 -2.18
C GLY A 468 -6.66 7.89 -2.50
N LYS A 469 -5.51 8.60 -2.56
CA LYS A 469 -5.48 10.09 -2.66
C LYS A 469 -6.20 10.67 -3.86
N ASN A 470 -6.35 9.90 -4.94
CA ASN A 470 -7.06 10.30 -6.15
C ASN A 470 -8.49 9.75 -6.25
N VAL A 471 -9.01 9.13 -5.19
CA VAL A 471 -10.38 8.61 -5.13
C VAL A 471 -11.25 9.54 -4.29
N ASN A 472 -12.23 10.17 -4.94
CA ASN A 472 -13.15 11.11 -4.30
C ASN A 472 -14.55 11.03 -4.92
N GLY A 473 -15.60 11.18 -4.11
CA GLY A 473 -17.01 11.15 -4.53
C GLY A 473 -17.51 9.78 -4.99
N GLN A 474 -16.76 8.71 -4.72
CA GLN A 474 -17.08 7.37 -5.21
C GLN A 474 -17.95 6.60 -4.22
N ASN A 475 -18.80 5.73 -4.77
CA ASN A 475 -19.47 4.66 -4.02
C ASN A 475 -18.86 3.32 -4.45
N ILE A 476 -17.95 2.79 -3.64
CA ILE A 476 -17.29 1.52 -3.93
C ILE A 476 -18.15 0.39 -3.42
N VAL A 477 -18.71 -0.37 -4.36
CA VAL A 477 -19.51 -1.56 -4.06
C VAL A 477 -18.57 -2.74 -3.88
N LEU A 478 -18.60 -3.35 -2.71
CA LEU A 478 -17.93 -4.63 -2.45
C LEU A 478 -19.01 -5.70 -2.61
N ASN A 479 -18.97 -6.48 -3.68
CA ASN A 479 -20.00 -7.45 -4.04
C ASN A 479 -19.53 -8.92 -3.99
N GLY A 480 -18.30 -9.17 -3.51
CA GLY A 480 -17.77 -10.53 -3.40
C GLY A 480 -17.71 -11.28 -4.73
N LYS A 481 -17.56 -10.57 -5.86
CA LYS A 481 -17.60 -11.10 -7.25
C LYS A 481 -19.00 -11.42 -7.78
N PHE A 482 -20.06 -11.02 -7.07
CA PHE A 482 -21.43 -11.10 -7.56
C PHE A 482 -21.67 -10.01 -8.63
N GLY A 483 -21.82 -10.42 -9.90
CA GLY A 483 -22.26 -9.52 -10.96
C GLY A 483 -23.69 -9.04 -10.67
N LEU A 484 -23.89 -7.73 -10.63
CA LEU A 484 -25.21 -7.10 -10.48
C LEU A 484 -25.89 -6.94 -11.83
#